data_AF-A0A2G2VG23-F1
#
_entry.id   AF-A0A2G2VG23-F1
#
_cell.length_a   1.000
_cell.length_b   1.000
_cell.length_c   1.000
_cell.angle_alpha   90.00
_cell.angle_beta   90.00
_cell.angle_gamma   90.00
#
_symmetry.space_group_name_H-M   'P 1'
#
loop_
_entity.id
_entity.type
_entity.pdbx_description
1 polymer ?
#
loop_
_entity_poly.entity_id
_entity_poly.type
_entity_poly.pdbx_seq_one_letter_code
_entity_poly.pdbx_strand_id
1 'polypeptide(L)' 'MLAKVIVMATGMDDIYVTLDELEIFTRAVERWDIKAMVQLLDYIKICYLAPFNATNEMVYDILNEQAINVQLK' A
#
# COMPACT_ATOMS: atom_id res chain seq x y z
N MET A 1 -4.25 13.50 -5.97
CA MET A 1 -3.16 12.63 -5.46
C MET A 1 -2.93 12.85 -3.96
N LEU A 2 -2.47 14.05 -3.54
CA LEU A 2 -2.23 14.36 -2.12
C LEU A 2 -3.43 14.07 -1.20
N ALA A 3 -4.64 14.51 -1.57
CA ALA A 3 -5.85 14.25 -0.78
C ALA A 3 -6.16 12.74 -0.63
N LYS A 4 -5.91 11.92 -1.67
CA LYS A 4 -6.10 10.45 -1.59
C LYS A 4 -5.14 9.85 -0.54
N VAL A 5 -3.86 10.26 -0.57
CA VAL A 5 -2.84 9.78 0.36
C VAL A 5 -3.16 10.18 1.80
N ILE A 6 -3.58 11.43 2.03
CA ILE A 6 -3.97 11.92 3.36
C ILE A 6 -5.14 11.11 3.92
N VAL A 7 -6.20 10.89 3.12
CA VAL A 7 -7.37 10.12 3.55
C VAL A 7 -7.01 8.67 3.88
N MET A 8 -6.11 8.04 3.10
CA MET A 8 -5.63 6.70 3.40
C MET A 8 -4.82 6.65 4.69
N ALA A 9 -3.94 7.63 4.92
CA ALA A 9 -3.15 7.71 6.14
C ALA A 9 -4.03 7.90 7.38
N THR A 10 -5.03 8.80 7.32
CA THR A 10 -5.98 8.99 8.43
C THR A 10 -6.85 7.76 8.66
N GLY A 11 -7.26 7.06 7.60
CA GLY A 11 -8.04 5.82 7.74
C GLY A 11 -7.25 4.66 8.33
N MET A 12 -5.91 4.67 8.20
CA MET A 12 -5.04 3.68 8.84
C MET A 12 -4.84 3.94 10.34
N ASP A 13 -4.83 5.20 10.75
CA ASP A 13 -4.61 5.60 12.14
C ASP A 13 -5.70 5.05 13.08
N ASP A 14 -6.93 4.91 12.58
CA ASP A 14 -8.07 4.39 13.33
C ASP A 14 -8.08 2.84 13.48
N ILE A 15 -7.11 2.13 12.89
CA ILE A 15 -7.07 0.67 12.95
C ILE A 15 -6.40 0.22 14.25
N TYR A 16 -7.20 -0.41 15.12
CA TYR A 16 -6.67 -1.09 16.30
C TYR A 16 -5.96 -2.39 15.89
N VAL A 17 -4.63 -2.41 15.99
CA VAL A 17 -3.78 -3.59 15.73
C VAL A 17 -2.89 -3.88 16.94
N THR A 18 -2.47 -5.12 17.10
CA THR A 18 -1.42 -5.51 18.04
C THR A 18 -0.03 -5.14 17.49
N LEU A 19 0.97 -5.04 18.37
CA LEU A 19 2.35 -4.72 17.96
C LEU A 19 2.92 -5.75 16.97
N ASP A 20 2.64 -7.04 17.16
CA ASP A 20 3.11 -8.10 16.28
C ASP A 20 2.51 -7.98 14.87
N GLU A 21 1.21 -7.68 14.79
CA GLU A 21 0.51 -7.42 13.53
C GLU A 21 1.07 -6.16 12.83
N LEU A 22 1.36 -5.10 13.60
CA LEU A 22 1.98 -3.88 13.09
C LEU A 22 3.38 -4.12 12.53
N GLU A 23 4.17 -4.99 13.17
CA GLU A 23 5.51 -5.35 12.70
C GLU A 23 5.45 -6.13 11.37
N ILE A 24 4.51 -7.07 11.24
CA ILE A 24 4.28 -7.79 9.97
C ILE A 24 3.82 -6.82 8.89
N PHE A 25 2.89 -5.91 9.21
CA PHE A 25 2.41 -4.89 8.28
C PHE A 25 3.53 -3.96 7.82
N THR A 26 4.32 -3.42 8.74
CA THR A 26 5.45 -2.54 8.44
C THR A 26 6.45 -3.23 7.51
N ARG A 27 6.80 -4.50 7.78
CA ARG A 27 7.68 -5.29 6.90
C ARG A 27 7.09 -5.52 5.51
N ALA A 28 5.77 -5.70 5.41
CA ALA A 28 5.10 -5.81 4.12
C ALA A 28 5.13 -4.49 3.33
N VAL A 29 5.00 -3.34 4.03
CA VAL A 29 5.10 -2.01 3.43
C VAL A 29 6.54 -1.74 2.95
N GLU A 30 7.54 -2.04 3.77
CA GLU A 30 8.96 -1.87 3.41
C GLU A 30 9.36 -2.71 2.19
N ARG A 31 8.83 -3.93 2.06
CA ARG A 31 9.10 -4.80 0.91
C ARG A 31 8.38 -4.37 -0.37
N TRP A 32 7.26 -3.67 -0.23
CA TRP A 32 6.39 -3.27 -1.34
C TRP A 32 6.06 -4.41 -2.31
N ASP A 33 5.84 -5.63 -1.78
CA ASP A 33 5.51 -6.83 -2.54
C ASP A 33 4.18 -7.39 -2.03
N ILE A 34 3.22 -7.58 -2.95
CA ILE A 34 1.89 -8.13 -2.66
C ILE A 34 1.98 -9.52 -1.99
N LYS A 35 3.05 -10.29 -2.25
CA LYS A 35 3.30 -11.60 -1.64
C LYS A 35 3.74 -11.50 -0.18
N ALA A 36 4.26 -10.35 0.26
CA ALA A 36 4.63 -10.13 1.66
C ALA A 36 3.39 -10.11 2.58
N MET A 37 2.19 -9.91 2.03
CA MET A 37 0.93 -9.92 2.77
C MET A 37 0.40 -11.31 3.15
N VAL A 38 1.02 -12.41 2.69
CA VAL A 38 0.54 -13.78 2.99
C VAL A 38 0.42 -14.02 4.50
N GLN A 39 1.26 -13.35 5.29
CA GLN A 39 1.29 -13.45 6.76
C GLN A 39 0.31 -12.49 7.47
N LEU A 40 -0.35 -11.58 6.75
CA LEU A 40 -1.31 -10.64 7.34
C LEU A 40 -2.68 -11.28 7.54
N LEU A 41 -3.40 -10.78 8.54
CA LEU A 41 -4.82 -11.05 8.70
C LEU A 41 -5.63 -10.33 7.63
N ASP A 42 -6.80 -10.88 7.29
CA ASP A 42 -7.59 -10.42 6.15
C ASP A 42 -8.06 -8.96 6.28
N TYR A 43 -8.32 -8.48 7.49
CA TYR A 43 -8.68 -7.08 7.71
C TYR A 43 -7.50 -6.14 7.43
N ILE A 44 -6.28 -6.49 7.84
CA ILE A 44 -5.07 -5.69 7.61
C ILE A 44 -4.67 -5.73 6.13
N LYS A 45 -4.91 -6.85 5.43
CA LYS A 45 -4.68 -6.94 3.97
C LYS A 45 -5.47 -5.88 3.21
N ILE A 46 -6.71 -5.62 3.60
CA ILE A 46 -7.53 -4.58 2.97
C ILE A 46 -6.88 -3.20 3.17
N CYS A 47 -6.39 -2.94 4.39
CA CYS A 47 -5.70 -1.71 4.74
C CYS A 47 -4.35 -1.55 4.01
N TYR A 48 -3.69 -2.65 3.63
CA TYR A 48 -2.51 -2.64 2.77
C TYR A 48 -2.85 -2.45 1.28
N LEU A 49 -3.90 -3.09 0.78
CA LEU A 49 -4.24 -3.09 -0.64
C LEU A 49 -4.63 -1.70 -1.15
N ALA A 50 -5.31 -0.91 -0.32
CA ALA A 50 -5.71 0.45 -0.68
C ALA A 50 -4.53 1.38 -1.06
N PRO A 51 -3.51 1.61 -0.20
CA PRO A 51 -2.35 2.41 -0.55
C PRO A 51 -1.48 1.75 -1.63
N PHE A 52 -1.39 0.42 -1.66
CA PHE A 52 -0.59 -0.31 -2.65
C PHE A 52 -1.12 -0.06 -4.06
N ASN A 53 -2.41 -0.27 -4.26
CA ASN A 53 -3.06 -0.05 -5.56
C ASN A 53 -3.03 1.42 -5.97
N ALA A 54 -3.33 2.34 -5.04
CA ALA A 54 -3.34 3.76 -5.36
C ALA A 54 -1.94 4.31 -5.71
N THR A 55 -0.90 3.79 -5.06
CA THR A 55 0.48 4.15 -5.40
C THR A 55 0.88 3.56 -6.75
N ASN A 56 0.49 2.32 -7.06
CA ASN A 56 0.78 1.72 -8.36
C ASN A 56 0.04 2.43 -9.51
N GLU A 57 -1.23 2.81 -9.32
CA GLU A 57 -1.98 3.67 -10.25
C GLU A 57 -1.24 4.99 -10.50
N MET A 58 -0.82 5.65 -9.42
CA MET A 58 -0.11 6.91 -9.46
C MET A 58 1.26 6.83 -10.15
N VAL A 59 2.03 5.76 -9.88
CA VAL A 59 3.31 5.50 -10.56
C VAL A 59 3.06 5.25 -12.04
N TYR A 60 2.05 4.45 -12.39
CA TYR A 60 1.67 4.19 -13.77
C TYR A 60 1.30 5.48 -14.51
N ASP A 61 0.47 6.34 -13.91
CA ASP A 61 0.07 7.62 -14.50
C ASP A 61 1.28 8.52 -14.76
N ILE A 62 2.17 8.69 -13.76
CA ILE A 62 3.40 9.49 -13.89
C ILE A 62 4.31 8.95 -15.00
N LEU A 63 4.51 7.63 -15.03
CA LEU A 63 5.36 6.99 -16.03
C LEU A 63 4.78 7.13 -17.43
N ASN A 64 3.46 7.00 -17.58
CA ASN A 64 2.77 7.17 -18.84
C ASN A 64 2.81 8.63 -19.32
N GLU A 65 2.63 9.61 -18.43
CA GLU A 65 2.81 11.04 -18.73
C GLU A 65 4.25 11.37 -19.17
N GLN A 66 5.24 10.67 -18.62
CA GLN A 66 6.66 10.83 -18.98
C GLN A 66 7.12 9.94 -20.15
N ALA A 67 6.22 9.18 -20.79
CA ALA A 67 6.52 8.21 -21.84
C ALA A 67 7.58 7.15 -21.45
N ILE A 68 7.76 6.88 -20.15
CA ILE A 68 8.65 5.84 -19.64
C ILE A 68 7.84 4.56 -19.50
N ASN A 69 8.03 3.63 -20.43
CA ASN A 69 7.26 2.38 -20.45
C ASN A 69 7.85 1.36 -19.46
N VAL A 70 7.36 1.36 -18.21
CA VAL A 70 7.76 0.37 -17.20
C VAL A 70 6.65 -0.65 -17.05
N GLN A 71 6.89 -1.88 -17.53
CA GLN A 71 5.99 -2.99 -17.26
C GLN A 71 6.13 -3.40 -15.79
N LEU A 72 5.14 -3.04 -14.98
CA LEU A 72 4.99 -3.52 -13.60
C LEU A 72 4.76 -5.05 -13.65
N LYS A 73 5.73 -5.82 -13.14
CA LYS A 73 5.74 -7.29 -13.14
C LYS A 73 5.40 -7.83 -11.75
#